data_AF-A0A4R2CML4-F1
#
_entry.id   AF-A0A4R2CML4-F1
#
_cell.length_a   1.000
_cell.length_b   1.000
_cell.length_c   1.000
_cell.angle_alpha   90.00
_cell.angle_beta   90.00
_cell.angle_gamma   90.00
#
_symmetry.space_group_name_H-M   'P 1'
#
loop_
_entity.id
_entity.type
_entity.pdbx_description
1 polymer ?
#
loop_
_entity_poly.entity_id
_entity_poly.type
_entity_poly.pdbx_seq_one_letter_code
_entity_poly.pdbx_strand_id
1 'polypeptide(L)'
;MKLTTDRLVAGGVAAGPLFLAIWAVQAFTREGFDPGRHPISLLALGGAGWVQIANFVLTGSLYVAAAVGLKRAGQGIWGPRLIGAFGVGLIVAGVFVTDPGAGFPEGAPEGPGELSWHGVLHEVGFGIAQLAWTAAAIVFARRFKGRARWATVGTIVAALLVAAWPDLDSLSIRLVIASAIQFAFVAVLCRTCQLRRVATAEASLVVASGDWGRKR
;
A
#
# COMPACT_ATOMS: atom_id res chain seq x y z
N MET A 1 15.83 -10.30 18.63
CA MET A 1 15.25 -10.62 17.29
C MET A 1 13.73 -10.41 17.19
N LYS A 2 12.91 -10.80 18.20
CA LYS A 2 11.43 -10.65 18.14
C LYS A 2 10.95 -9.20 17.97
N LEU A 3 11.46 -8.27 18.79
CA LEU A 3 11.16 -6.82 18.74
C LEU A 3 11.43 -6.20 17.36
N THR A 4 12.50 -6.61 16.69
CA THR A 4 12.86 -6.12 15.36
C THR A 4 11.83 -6.56 14.32
N THR A 5 11.34 -7.80 14.37
CA THR A 5 10.28 -8.29 13.48
C THR A 5 8.97 -7.53 13.69
N ASP A 6 8.58 -7.26 14.94
CA ASP A 6 7.34 -6.53 15.23
C ASP A 6 7.38 -5.09 14.72
N ARG A 7 8.51 -4.40 14.86
CA ARG A 7 8.71 -3.05 14.29
C ARG A 7 8.64 -3.04 12.77
N LEU A 8 9.25 -4.02 12.10
CA LEU A 8 9.17 -4.14 10.64
C LEU A 8 7.72 -4.32 10.17
N VAL A 9 6.96 -5.20 10.82
CA VAL A 9 5.55 -5.42 10.50
C VAL A 9 4.68 -4.20 10.85
N ALA A 10 5.02 -3.46 11.92
CA ALA A 10 4.33 -2.22 12.28
C ALA A 10 4.47 -1.14 11.20
N GLY A 11 5.60 -1.11 10.48
CA GLY A 11 5.78 -0.25 9.32
C GLY A 11 4.68 -0.43 8.27
N GLY A 12 4.27 -1.68 8.00
CA GLY A 12 3.19 -2.00 7.07
C GLY A 12 1.79 -1.59 7.55
N VAL A 13 1.61 -1.39 8.86
CA VAL A 13 0.37 -0.83 9.43
C VAL A 13 0.32 0.69 9.24
N ALA A 14 1.45 1.37 9.42
CA ALA A 14 1.54 2.82 9.34
C ALA A 14 1.65 3.38 7.91
N ALA A 15 2.23 2.62 6.98
CA ALA A 15 2.55 3.07 5.62
C ALA A 15 1.36 3.71 4.89
N GLY A 16 0.23 3.00 4.82
CA GLY A 16 -1.00 3.47 4.18
C GLY A 16 -1.59 4.76 4.75
N PRO A 17 -1.90 4.78 6.05
CA PRO A 17 -2.40 5.99 6.71
C PRO A 17 -1.50 7.20 6.54
N LEU A 18 -0.17 7.01 6.66
CA LEU A 18 0.79 8.09 6.44
C LEU A 18 0.74 8.61 5.00
N PHE A 19 0.70 7.69 4.01
CA PHE A 19 0.61 8.07 2.61
C PHE A 19 -0.62 8.92 2.31
N LEU A 20 -1.79 8.48 2.77
CA LEU A 20 -3.05 9.18 2.56
C LEU A 20 -3.13 10.50 3.32
N ALA A 21 -2.57 10.58 4.53
CA ALA A 21 -2.53 11.83 5.28
C ALA A 21 -1.65 12.89 4.59
N ILE A 22 -0.45 12.50 4.15
CA ILE A 22 0.47 13.39 3.43
C ILE A 22 -0.12 13.79 2.07
N TRP A 23 -0.76 12.85 1.37
CA TRP A 23 -1.51 13.16 0.15
C TRP A 23 -2.63 14.16 0.43
N ALA A 24 -3.47 13.94 1.44
CA ALA A 24 -4.61 14.81 1.74
C ALA A 24 -4.15 16.23 2.07
N VAL A 25 -3.10 16.38 2.90
CA VAL A 25 -2.52 17.70 3.20
C VAL A 25 -2.10 18.39 1.90
N GLN A 26 -1.37 17.73 1.02
CA GLN A 26 -0.97 18.32 -0.26
C GLN A 26 -2.17 18.61 -1.17
N ALA A 27 -3.13 17.70 -1.28
CA ALA A 27 -4.30 17.85 -2.13
C ALA A 27 -5.17 19.07 -1.76
N PHE A 28 -5.21 19.44 -0.47
CA PHE A 28 -5.97 20.58 0.02
C PHE A 28 -5.15 21.85 0.24
N THR A 29 -3.83 21.82 0.01
CA THR A 29 -2.94 22.99 0.19
C THR A 29 -2.18 23.38 -1.07
N ARG A 30 -2.07 22.47 -2.05
CA ARG A 30 -1.37 22.72 -3.31
C ARG A 30 -2.27 23.54 -4.23
N GLU A 31 -1.84 24.76 -4.50
CA GLU A 31 -2.49 25.64 -5.47
C GLU A 31 -2.65 24.95 -6.84
N GLY A 32 -3.84 25.10 -7.42
CA GLY A 32 -4.21 24.50 -8.70
C GLY A 32 -4.46 22.99 -8.67
N PHE A 33 -4.27 22.30 -7.53
CA PHE A 33 -4.57 20.87 -7.45
C PHE A 33 -6.04 20.62 -7.09
N ASP A 34 -6.76 19.90 -7.96
CA ASP A 34 -8.12 19.44 -7.69
C ASP A 34 -8.11 17.92 -7.47
N PRO A 35 -8.42 17.41 -6.26
CA PRO A 35 -8.42 15.97 -5.98
C PRO A 35 -9.47 15.18 -6.77
N GLY A 36 -10.52 15.82 -7.28
CA GLY A 36 -11.51 15.19 -8.15
C GLY A 36 -10.95 14.91 -9.54
N ARG A 37 -10.06 15.78 -10.02
CA ARG A 37 -9.55 15.79 -11.40
C ARG A 37 -8.11 15.27 -11.53
N HIS A 38 -7.23 15.67 -10.63
CA HIS A 38 -5.78 15.44 -10.73
C HIS A 38 -5.37 14.20 -9.95
N PRO A 39 -4.80 13.17 -10.61
CA PRO A 39 -4.27 11.99 -9.94
C PRO A 39 -3.23 12.34 -8.87
N ILE A 40 -3.18 11.52 -7.81
CA ILE A 40 -2.22 11.64 -6.69
C ILE A 40 -0.78 11.87 -7.17
N SER A 41 -0.37 11.16 -8.23
CA SER A 41 1.00 11.20 -8.76
C SER A 41 1.39 12.58 -9.28
N LEU A 42 0.44 13.39 -9.76
CA LEU A 42 0.71 14.73 -10.26
C LEU A 42 1.23 15.67 -9.16
N LEU A 43 0.94 15.40 -7.88
CA LEU A 43 1.53 16.16 -6.76
C LEU A 43 3.05 16.04 -6.67
N ALA A 44 3.68 15.10 -7.38
CA ALA A 44 5.13 15.00 -7.50
C ALA A 44 5.74 16.10 -8.41
N LEU A 45 4.91 16.92 -9.05
CA LEU A 45 5.33 17.98 -9.97
C LEU A 45 5.46 19.36 -9.30
N GLY A 46 6.42 20.14 -9.80
CA GLY A 46 6.68 21.51 -9.36
C GLY A 46 7.42 21.62 -8.01
N GLY A 47 7.43 22.83 -7.43
CA GLY A 47 8.33 23.15 -6.31
C GLY A 47 8.17 22.30 -5.03
N ALA A 48 6.95 21.92 -4.68
CA ALA A 48 6.68 21.05 -3.52
C ALA A 48 6.67 19.54 -3.88
N GLY A 49 6.97 19.19 -5.13
CA GLY A 49 6.82 17.82 -5.65
C GLY A 49 7.64 16.76 -4.93
N TRP A 50 8.78 17.17 -4.36
CA TRP A 50 9.62 16.30 -3.55
C TRP A 50 8.89 15.69 -2.35
N VAL A 51 7.85 16.35 -1.81
CA VAL A 51 7.06 15.84 -0.69
C VAL A 51 6.32 14.57 -1.11
N GLN A 52 5.66 14.60 -2.28
CA GLN A 52 4.96 13.43 -2.80
C GLN A 52 5.93 12.32 -3.25
N ILE A 53 7.08 12.69 -3.82
CA ILE A 53 8.15 11.73 -4.13
C ILE A 53 8.63 11.02 -2.86
N ALA A 54 8.94 11.78 -1.80
CA ALA A 54 9.35 11.23 -0.51
C ALA A 54 8.25 10.37 0.11
N ASN A 55 6.98 10.75 -0.05
CA ASN A 55 5.83 9.98 0.42
C ASN A 55 5.75 8.60 -0.25
N PHE A 56 5.90 8.54 -1.58
CA PHE A 56 5.97 7.28 -2.33
C PHE A 56 7.14 6.40 -1.87
N VAL A 57 8.35 6.98 -1.80
CA VAL A 57 9.57 6.23 -1.44
C VAL A 57 9.52 5.74 0.01
N LEU A 58 9.06 6.56 0.94
CA LEU A 58 8.91 6.19 2.35
C LEU A 58 7.89 5.06 2.50
N THR A 59 6.71 5.21 1.90
CA THR A 59 5.64 4.21 1.96
C THR A 59 6.08 2.89 1.34
N GLY A 60 6.71 2.94 0.17
CA GLY A 60 7.26 1.75 -0.47
C GLY A 60 8.34 1.07 0.37
N SER A 61 9.24 1.86 0.99
CA SER A 61 10.27 1.35 1.91
C SER A 61 9.67 0.68 3.15
N LEU A 62 8.59 1.25 3.71
CA LEU A 62 7.86 0.64 4.83
C LEU A 62 7.21 -0.69 4.44
N TYR A 63 6.68 -0.83 3.21
CA TYR A 63 6.16 -2.10 2.73
C TYR A 63 7.26 -3.13 2.43
N VAL A 64 8.42 -2.71 1.93
CA VAL A 64 9.60 -3.59 1.80
C VAL A 64 10.06 -4.08 3.17
N ALA A 65 10.12 -3.19 4.17
CA ALA A 65 10.42 -3.55 5.55
C ALA A 65 9.37 -4.53 6.12
N ALA A 66 8.08 -4.26 5.90
CA ALA A 66 6.99 -5.13 6.31
C ALA A 66 7.08 -6.51 5.66
N ALA A 67 7.44 -6.60 4.38
CA ALA A 67 7.69 -7.86 3.68
C ALA A 67 8.78 -8.69 4.37
N VAL A 68 9.89 -8.05 4.77
CA VAL A 68 10.95 -8.74 5.55
C VAL A 68 10.39 -9.22 6.90
N GLY A 69 9.59 -8.39 7.58
CA GLY A 69 8.91 -8.76 8.82
C GLY A 69 7.96 -9.96 8.66
N LEU A 70 7.11 -9.95 7.64
CA LEU A 70 6.17 -11.04 7.33
C LEU A 70 6.89 -12.35 6.97
N LYS A 71 8.01 -12.27 6.23
CA LYS A 71 8.86 -13.43 5.94
C LYS A 71 9.43 -14.02 7.24
N ARG A 72 10.00 -13.17 8.11
CA ARG A 72 10.53 -13.59 9.43
C ARG A 72 9.45 -14.15 10.35
N ALA A 73 8.20 -13.72 10.17
CA ALA A 73 7.02 -14.20 10.88
C ALA A 73 6.39 -15.47 10.28
N GLY A 74 7.03 -16.12 9.29
CA GLY A 74 6.56 -17.38 8.73
C GLY A 74 5.29 -17.27 7.88
N GLN A 75 5.02 -16.10 7.28
CA GLN A 75 3.82 -15.88 6.43
C GLN A 75 3.96 -16.46 5.01
N GLY A 76 4.77 -17.51 4.84
CA GLY A 76 5.08 -18.14 3.56
C GLY A 76 6.14 -17.39 2.73
N ILE A 77 6.33 -17.83 1.50
CA ILE A 77 7.36 -17.28 0.58
C ILE A 77 6.75 -16.20 -0.33
N TRP A 78 5.63 -16.52 -0.98
CA TRP A 78 5.05 -15.67 -2.03
C TRP A 78 4.36 -14.41 -1.48
N GLY A 79 3.59 -14.52 -0.40
CA GLY A 79 2.91 -13.37 0.20
C GLY A 79 3.88 -12.23 0.54
N PRO A 80 4.92 -12.48 1.36
CA PRO A 80 5.93 -11.47 1.66
C PRO A 80 6.66 -10.92 0.42
N ARG A 81 7.05 -11.77 -0.54
CA ARG A 81 7.71 -11.32 -1.77
C ARG A 81 6.85 -10.35 -2.57
N LEU A 82 5.55 -10.64 -2.69
CA LEU A 82 4.61 -9.80 -3.43
C LEU A 82 4.31 -8.48 -2.71
N ILE A 83 4.25 -8.48 -1.37
CA ILE A 83 4.20 -7.23 -0.59
C ILE A 83 5.48 -6.41 -0.78
N GLY A 84 6.64 -7.06 -0.88
CA GLY A 84 7.90 -6.40 -1.19
C GLY A 84 7.89 -5.78 -2.59
N ALA A 85 7.43 -6.52 -3.60
CA ALA A 85 7.28 -6.02 -4.97
C ALA A 85 6.28 -4.86 -5.06
N PHE A 86 5.19 -4.90 -4.28
CA PHE A 86 4.27 -3.78 -4.14
C PHE A 86 4.97 -2.52 -3.64
N GLY A 87 5.79 -2.64 -2.58
CA GLY A 87 6.60 -1.53 -2.08
C GLY A 87 7.64 -1.03 -3.08
N VAL A 88 8.30 -1.93 -3.82
CA VAL A 88 9.25 -1.56 -4.88
C VAL A 88 8.56 -0.80 -6.01
N GLY A 89 7.37 -1.22 -6.45
CA GLY A 89 6.58 -0.50 -7.45
C GLY A 89 6.28 0.94 -7.04
N LEU A 90 5.92 1.16 -5.77
CA LEU A 90 5.74 2.52 -5.23
C LEU A 90 7.04 3.33 -5.20
N ILE A 91 8.18 2.73 -4.88
CA ILE A 91 9.48 3.42 -4.93
C ILE A 91 9.80 3.82 -6.36
N VAL A 92 9.60 2.93 -7.34
CA VAL A 92 9.83 3.22 -8.76
C VAL A 92 8.94 4.37 -9.21
N ALA A 93 7.64 4.34 -8.89
CA ALA A 93 6.71 5.43 -9.20
C ALA A 93 7.06 6.75 -8.48
N GLY A 94 7.67 6.71 -7.29
CA GLY A 94 8.15 7.91 -6.62
C GLY A 94 9.39 8.50 -7.29
N VAL A 95 10.37 7.65 -7.62
CA VAL A 95 11.67 8.08 -8.17
C VAL A 95 11.54 8.57 -9.61
N PHE A 96 10.75 7.88 -10.43
CA PHE A 96 10.46 8.30 -11.79
C PHE A 96 9.14 9.08 -11.79
N VAL A 97 9.25 10.39 -11.91
CA VAL A 97 8.13 11.32 -11.79
C VAL A 97 7.22 11.18 -13.02
N THR A 98 5.91 11.21 -12.79
CA THR A 98 4.90 11.20 -13.87
C THR A 98 5.00 12.45 -14.75
N ASP A 99 4.48 12.40 -15.96
CA ASP A 99 4.43 13.56 -16.84
C ASP A 99 3.31 14.54 -16.43
N PRO A 100 3.47 15.85 -16.66
CA PRO A 100 2.38 16.81 -16.51
C PRO A 100 1.18 16.46 -17.41
N GLY A 101 -0.03 16.70 -16.90
CA GLY A 101 -1.25 16.37 -17.61
C GLY A 101 -2.49 16.79 -16.84
N ALA A 102 -3.65 16.61 -17.46
CA ALA A 102 -4.94 17.03 -16.91
C ALA A 102 -5.00 18.51 -16.51
N GLY A 103 -4.16 19.37 -17.11
CA GLY A 103 -4.04 20.80 -16.78
C GLY A 103 -3.18 21.11 -15.55
N PHE A 104 -2.47 20.12 -14.97
CA PHE A 104 -1.61 20.31 -13.82
C PHE A 104 -0.13 19.95 -14.07
N PRO A 105 0.82 20.79 -13.61
CA PRO A 105 0.64 22.15 -13.08
C PRO A 105 0.10 23.13 -14.13
N GLU A 106 -0.15 24.39 -13.74
CA GLU A 106 -0.56 25.44 -14.68
C GLU A 106 0.35 25.49 -15.91
N GLY A 107 -0.26 25.49 -17.10
CA GLY A 107 0.45 25.40 -18.38
C GLY A 107 0.66 23.97 -18.92
N ALA A 108 0.30 22.94 -18.16
CA ALA A 108 0.33 21.56 -18.65
C ALA A 108 -0.81 21.26 -19.65
N PRO A 109 -0.64 20.26 -20.54
CA PRO A 109 -1.71 19.81 -21.43
C PRO A 109 -2.96 19.35 -20.68
N GLU A 110 -4.14 19.66 -21.22
CA GLU A 110 -5.43 19.19 -20.71
C GLU A 110 -5.64 17.68 -20.94
N GLY A 111 -5.10 17.16 -22.05
CA GLY A 111 -5.17 15.75 -22.44
C GLY A 111 -3.82 15.02 -22.27
N PRO A 112 -3.66 13.81 -22.86
CA PRO A 112 -2.39 13.12 -22.83
C PRO A 112 -1.32 13.95 -23.56
N GLY A 113 -0.30 14.37 -22.82
CA GLY A 113 0.90 15.01 -23.35
C GLY A 113 1.86 14.01 -23.98
N GLU A 114 3.08 14.47 -24.33
CA GLU A 114 4.15 13.55 -24.73
C GLU A 114 4.60 12.70 -23.54
N LEU A 115 4.63 11.38 -23.74
CA LEU A 115 5.07 10.45 -22.71
C LEU A 115 6.60 10.41 -22.68
N SER A 116 7.18 10.88 -21.59
CA SER A 116 8.63 10.84 -21.38
C SER A 116 9.07 9.44 -20.93
N TRP A 117 10.37 9.19 -20.98
CA TRP A 117 10.93 7.94 -20.45
C TRP A 117 10.73 7.80 -18.93
N HIS A 118 10.70 8.91 -18.18
CA HIS A 118 10.45 8.88 -16.74
C HIS A 118 8.97 8.65 -16.44
N GLY A 119 8.06 9.24 -17.22
CA GLY A 119 6.63 8.95 -17.14
C GLY A 119 6.33 7.48 -17.45
N VAL A 120 6.97 6.89 -18.47
CA VAL A 120 6.87 5.45 -18.72
C VAL A 120 7.30 4.62 -17.51
N LEU A 121 8.43 4.95 -16.89
CA LEU A 121 8.90 4.22 -15.71
C LEU A 121 8.01 4.43 -14.49
N HIS A 122 7.38 5.60 -14.35
CA HIS A 122 6.34 5.86 -13.36
C HIS A 122 5.19 4.86 -13.49
N GLU A 123 4.65 4.75 -14.71
CA GLU A 123 3.52 3.86 -15.03
C GLU A 123 3.90 2.38 -14.87
N VAL A 124 5.14 2.00 -15.21
CA VAL A 124 5.66 0.66 -14.93
C VAL A 124 5.70 0.39 -13.43
N GLY A 125 6.16 1.35 -12.62
CA GLY A 125 6.15 1.26 -11.16
C GLY A 125 4.74 1.07 -10.60
N PHE A 126 3.79 1.88 -11.08
CA PHE A 126 2.37 1.75 -10.76
C PHE A 126 1.81 0.37 -11.15
N GLY A 127 2.09 -0.10 -12.37
CA GLY A 127 1.67 -1.42 -12.84
C GLY A 127 2.23 -2.57 -12.00
N ILE A 128 3.52 -2.52 -11.66
CA ILE A 128 4.16 -3.49 -10.75
C ILE A 128 3.45 -3.49 -9.40
N ALA A 129 3.21 -2.32 -8.82
CA ALA A 129 2.53 -2.18 -7.55
C ALA A 129 1.14 -2.85 -7.61
N GLN A 130 0.38 -2.55 -8.66
CA GLN A 130 -1.00 -3.00 -8.78
C GLN A 130 -1.13 -4.51 -8.99
N LEU A 131 -0.27 -5.08 -9.85
CA LEU A 131 -0.21 -6.52 -10.08
C LEU A 131 0.30 -7.29 -8.85
N ALA A 132 1.35 -6.77 -8.20
CA ALA A 132 1.93 -7.40 -7.02
C ALA A 132 0.94 -7.42 -5.84
N TRP A 133 0.23 -6.32 -5.59
CA TRP A 133 -0.79 -6.27 -4.54
C TRP A 133 -1.92 -7.26 -4.83
N THR A 134 -2.42 -7.30 -6.06
CA THR A 134 -3.51 -8.21 -6.46
C THR A 134 -3.10 -9.68 -6.27
N ALA A 135 -1.90 -10.03 -6.73
CA ALA A 135 -1.35 -11.37 -6.54
C ALA A 135 -1.14 -11.70 -5.05
N ALA A 136 -0.66 -10.74 -4.24
CA ALA A 136 -0.49 -10.93 -2.80
C ALA A 136 -1.83 -11.24 -2.13
N ALA A 137 -2.86 -10.44 -2.44
CA ALA A 137 -4.20 -10.62 -1.90
C ALA A 137 -4.78 -12.00 -2.26
N ILE A 138 -4.58 -12.47 -3.50
CA ILE A 138 -4.99 -13.82 -3.94
C ILE A 138 -4.24 -14.90 -3.15
N VAL A 139 -2.92 -14.77 -2.96
CA VAL A 139 -2.11 -15.72 -2.19
C VAL A 139 -2.60 -15.82 -0.75
N PHE A 140 -2.90 -14.69 -0.10
CA PHE A 140 -3.42 -14.68 1.26
C PHE A 140 -4.86 -15.19 1.33
N ALA A 141 -5.73 -14.86 0.37
CA ALA A 141 -7.09 -15.39 0.27
C ALA A 141 -7.11 -16.92 0.23
N ARG A 142 -6.19 -17.53 -0.52
CA ARG A 142 -6.03 -19.01 -0.61
C ARG A 142 -5.58 -19.63 0.71
N ARG A 143 -4.87 -18.89 1.56
CA ARG A 143 -4.41 -19.34 2.88
C ARG A 143 -5.47 -19.18 3.96
N PHE A 144 -6.35 -18.19 3.82
CA PHE A 144 -7.42 -17.92 4.78
C PHE A 144 -8.61 -18.87 4.62
N LYS A 145 -9.43 -18.98 5.67
CA LYS A 145 -10.64 -19.82 5.71
C LYS A 145 -11.83 -18.99 6.23
N GLY A 146 -13.05 -19.43 5.90
CA GLY A 146 -14.28 -18.82 6.39
C GLY A 146 -14.39 -17.32 6.08
N ARG A 147 -14.86 -16.53 7.05
CA ARG A 147 -15.09 -15.08 6.90
C ARG A 147 -13.87 -14.31 6.40
N ALA A 148 -12.66 -14.66 6.85
CA ALA A 148 -11.43 -13.97 6.45
C ALA A 148 -11.10 -14.15 4.96
N ARG A 149 -11.40 -15.33 4.39
CA ARG A 149 -11.24 -15.57 2.95
C ARG A 149 -12.21 -14.71 2.14
N TRP A 150 -13.49 -14.72 2.52
CA TRP A 150 -14.52 -13.95 1.81
C TRP A 150 -14.31 -12.44 1.93
N ALA A 151 -13.89 -11.94 3.09
CA ALA A 151 -13.51 -10.54 3.26
C ALA A 151 -12.36 -10.15 2.33
N THR A 152 -11.34 -11.00 2.20
CA THR A 152 -10.21 -10.75 1.28
C THR A 152 -10.66 -10.74 -0.18
N VAL A 153 -11.50 -11.71 -0.59
CA VAL A 153 -12.06 -11.75 -1.95
C VAL A 153 -12.89 -10.48 -2.21
N GLY A 154 -13.76 -10.08 -1.29
CA GLY A 154 -14.52 -8.84 -1.39
C GLY A 154 -13.64 -7.60 -1.51
N THR A 155 -12.51 -7.57 -0.79
CA THR A 155 -11.52 -6.48 -0.88
C THR A 155 -10.87 -6.39 -2.27
N ILE A 156 -10.50 -7.54 -2.86
CA ILE A 156 -9.95 -7.59 -4.22
C ILE A 156 -10.99 -7.07 -5.22
N VAL A 157 -12.22 -7.59 -5.15
CA VAL A 157 -13.30 -7.20 -6.05
C VAL A 157 -13.60 -5.71 -5.92
N ALA A 158 -13.71 -5.19 -4.69
CA ALA A 158 -13.95 -3.76 -4.46
C ALA A 158 -12.84 -2.89 -5.05
N ALA A 159 -11.57 -3.23 -4.79
CA ALA A 159 -10.43 -2.47 -5.34
C ALA A 159 -10.42 -2.48 -6.88
N LEU A 160 -10.65 -3.64 -7.50
CA LEU A 160 -10.67 -3.78 -8.96
C LEU A 160 -11.86 -3.06 -9.60
N LEU A 161 -13.06 -3.18 -9.03
CA LEU A 161 -14.26 -2.52 -9.57
C LEU A 161 -14.17 -1.00 -9.45
N VAL A 162 -13.67 -0.49 -8.32
CA VAL A 162 -13.46 0.95 -8.15
C VAL A 162 -12.43 1.47 -9.15
N ALA A 163 -11.32 0.76 -9.35
CA ALA A 163 -10.27 1.17 -10.29
C ALA A 163 -10.69 1.05 -11.76
N ALA A 164 -11.44 0.01 -12.13
CA ALA A 164 -11.82 -0.29 -13.51
C ALA A 164 -13.13 0.37 -13.96
N TRP A 165 -13.76 1.20 -13.12
CA TRP A 165 -14.98 1.91 -13.51
C TRP A 165 -14.70 2.84 -14.71
N PRO A 166 -15.56 2.86 -15.74
CA PRO A 166 -15.21 3.47 -17.02
C PRO A 166 -15.23 5.01 -17.03
N ASP A 167 -15.82 5.65 -16.03
CA ASP A 167 -15.95 7.11 -15.97
C ASP A 167 -14.60 7.80 -15.73
N LEU A 168 -14.07 8.55 -16.69
CA LEU A 168 -12.74 9.16 -16.56
C LEU A 168 -12.73 10.35 -15.60
N ASP A 169 -13.85 11.05 -15.45
CA ASP A 169 -13.96 12.24 -14.60
C ASP A 169 -13.77 11.91 -13.11
N SER A 170 -14.16 10.70 -12.69
CA SER A 170 -13.93 10.21 -11.32
C SER A 170 -12.63 9.41 -11.15
N LEU A 171 -11.78 9.31 -12.17
CA LEU A 171 -10.60 8.44 -12.12
C LEU A 171 -9.69 8.76 -10.93
N SER A 172 -9.40 10.04 -10.68
CA SER A 172 -8.52 10.46 -9.58
C SER A 172 -9.01 9.96 -8.22
N ILE A 173 -10.24 10.29 -7.84
CA ILE A 173 -10.78 9.94 -6.52
C ILE A 173 -10.93 8.43 -6.35
N ARG A 174 -11.26 7.71 -7.43
CA ARG A 174 -11.34 6.24 -7.39
C ARG A 174 -9.98 5.61 -7.19
N LEU A 175 -8.92 6.13 -7.82
CA LEU A 175 -7.56 5.65 -7.57
C LEU A 175 -7.14 5.91 -6.12
N VAL A 176 -7.54 7.03 -5.51
CA VAL A 176 -7.35 7.29 -4.07
C VAL A 176 -8.08 6.22 -3.22
N ILE A 177 -9.35 5.97 -3.51
CA ILE A 177 -10.16 4.98 -2.77
C ILE A 177 -9.61 3.56 -2.95
N ALA A 178 -9.27 3.18 -4.18
CA ALA A 178 -8.65 1.89 -4.47
C ALA A 178 -7.33 1.74 -3.71
N SER A 179 -6.48 2.78 -3.70
CA SER A 179 -5.23 2.79 -2.93
C SER A 179 -5.50 2.64 -1.42
N ALA A 180 -6.51 3.32 -0.89
CA ALA A 180 -6.89 3.21 0.52
C ALA A 180 -7.33 1.80 0.90
N ILE A 181 -8.14 1.14 0.05
CA ILE A 181 -8.53 -0.27 0.22
C ILE A 181 -7.29 -1.17 0.22
N GLN A 182 -6.39 -0.95 -0.73
CA GLN A 182 -5.17 -1.74 -0.86
C GLN A 182 -4.26 -1.61 0.36
N PHE A 183 -4.06 -0.38 0.84
CA PHE A 183 -3.27 -0.10 2.02
C PHE A 183 -3.92 -0.65 3.30
N ALA A 184 -5.24 -0.50 3.45
CA ALA A 184 -5.98 -1.06 4.57
C ALA A 184 -5.85 -2.59 4.62
N PHE A 185 -5.89 -3.27 3.46
CA PHE A 185 -5.62 -4.70 3.39
C PHE A 185 -4.25 -5.08 3.96
N VAL A 186 -3.18 -4.37 3.54
CA VAL A 186 -1.83 -4.65 4.03
C VAL A 186 -1.70 -4.34 5.52
N ALA A 187 -2.33 -3.26 5.99
CA ALA A 187 -2.33 -2.89 7.40
C ALA A 187 -3.04 -3.95 8.27
N VAL A 188 -4.22 -4.42 7.86
CA VAL A 188 -4.96 -5.49 8.56
C VAL A 188 -4.19 -6.80 8.54
N LEU A 189 -3.54 -7.15 7.42
CA LEU A 189 -2.68 -8.32 7.31
C LEU A 189 -1.52 -8.26 8.32
N CYS A 190 -0.81 -7.13 8.34
CA CYS A 190 0.32 -6.89 9.23
C CYS A 190 -0.11 -6.93 10.71
N ARG A 191 -1.20 -6.25 11.05
CA ARG A 191 -1.76 -6.23 12.41
C ARG A 191 -2.20 -7.62 12.86
N THR A 192 -2.87 -8.37 11.99
CA THR A 192 -3.28 -9.75 12.29
C THR A 192 -2.08 -10.65 12.54
N CYS A 193 -1.00 -10.47 11.77
CA CYS A 193 0.25 -11.20 11.98
C CYS A 193 0.84 -10.91 13.36
N GLN A 194 0.91 -9.64 13.77
CA GLN A 194 1.40 -9.25 15.10
C GLN A 194 0.57 -9.86 16.22
N LEU A 195 -0.76 -9.73 16.16
CA LEU A 195 -1.65 -10.25 17.19
C LEU A 195 -1.52 -11.77 17.36
N ARG A 196 -1.44 -12.51 16.24
CA ARG A 196 -1.22 -13.97 16.29
C ARG A 196 0.12 -14.33 16.93
N ARG A 197 1.18 -13.56 16.65
CA ARG A 197 2.50 -13.80 17.25
C ARG A 197 2.50 -13.59 18.75
N VAL A 198 1.85 -12.53 19.24
CA VAL A 198 1.72 -12.27 20.68
C VAL A 198 0.98 -13.43 21.36
N ALA A 199 -0.18 -13.83 20.83
CA ALA A 199 -0.95 -14.94 21.36
C ALA A 199 -0.15 -16.26 21.41
N THR A 200 0.62 -16.57 20.36
CA THR A 200 1.48 -17.79 20.36
C THR A 200 2.61 -17.71 21.38
N ALA A 201 3.14 -16.52 21.64
CA ALA A 201 4.20 -16.33 22.63
C ALA A 201 3.66 -16.49 24.06
N GLU A 202 2.49 -15.90 24.34
CA GLU A 202 1.80 -16.05 25.63
C GLU A 202 1.45 -17.51 25.91
N ALA A 203 0.86 -18.23 24.93
CA ALA A 203 0.56 -19.66 25.07
C ALA A 203 1.82 -20.50 25.36
N SER A 204 2.94 -20.18 24.72
CA SER A 204 4.21 -20.88 24.94
C SER A 204 4.78 -20.63 26.34
N LEU A 205 4.60 -19.42 26.89
CA LEU A 205 5.01 -19.07 28.24
C LEU A 205 4.17 -19.78 29.29
N VAL A 206 2.85 -19.85 29.10
CA VAL A 206 1.94 -20.61 29.99
C VAL A 206 2.38 -22.08 30.04
N VAL A 207 2.59 -22.72 28.88
CA VAL A 207 3.07 -24.11 28.82
C VAL A 207 4.44 -24.28 29.49
N ALA A 208 5.39 -23.37 29.26
CA ALA A 208 6.73 -23.44 29.84
C ALA A 208 6.77 -23.18 31.36
N SER A 209 5.88 -22.34 31.87
CA SER A 209 5.78 -22.03 33.30
C SER A 209 5.22 -23.19 34.14
N GLY A 210 4.65 -24.21 33.51
CA GLY A 210 3.96 -25.30 34.21
C GLY A 210 2.73 -24.85 34.99
N ASP A 211 2.29 -23.59 34.81
CA ASP A 211 1.14 -23.02 35.49
C ASP A 211 -0.14 -23.47 34.81
N TRP A 212 -0.43 -24.77 34.95
CA TRP A 212 -1.62 -25.43 34.40
C TRP A 212 -2.90 -25.06 35.16
N GLY A 213 -2.91 -23.95 35.91
CA GLY A 213 -4.08 -23.43 36.61
C GLY A 213 -4.80 -24.54 37.36
N ARG A 214 -4.37 -24.83 38.59
CA ARG A 214 -4.99 -25.78 39.52
C ARG A 214 -6.48 -25.45 39.65
N LYS A 215 -7.33 -26.02 38.77
CA LYS A 215 -8.78 -25.91 38.84
C LYS A 215 -9.23 -26.69 40.07
N ARG A 216 -9.53 -25.97 41.15
CA ARG A 216 -10.50 -26.41 42.15
C ARG A 216 -11.86 -25.91 41.76
#